data_AF-A0A0S8I9D9-F1
#
_entry.id   AF-A0A0S8I9D9-F1
#
_cell.length_a   1.000
_cell.length_b   1.000
_cell.length_c   1.000
_cell.angle_alpha   90.00
_cell.angle_beta   90.00
_cell.angle_gamma   90.00
#
_symmetry.space_group_name_H-M   'P 1'
#
loop_
_entity.id
_entity.type
_entity.pdbx_description
1 polymer ?
#
loop_
_entity_poly.entity_id
_entity_poly.type
_entity_poly.pdbx_seq_one_letter_code
_entity_poly.pdbx_strand_id
1 'polypeptide(L)'
;MNRFAPLLKRISDRLNLPQPLKSRILLEMAGDLEELYMFYKEKGLSEQEAIQKAEEKIDASDETIRLLIQLNDTSFRRYLRSVVSYFSLPAQLNDTVFGKYLRRFLKTVLQLIEYFGLILLIALIFIVSFRTDYTNTSHFTWIVLFLAAAVACTSVLKFYKLYIKKDHTISQLQSGLPLILFLGGLCLLTGITGFFIELHIIAGILSDRNVSTYREFLILFRKCTELAVFSISIAGISALLWFVFTLKTIRIEQLEKTFLLSD
;
A
#
# COMPACT_ATOMS: atom_id res chain seq x y z
N MET A 1 24.06 21.09 6.09
CA MET A 1 24.01 19.61 6.25
C MET A 1 25.32 18.88 5.95
N ASN A 2 26.20 19.34 5.05
CA ASN A 2 27.47 18.61 4.77
C ASN A 2 28.43 18.45 5.96
N ARG A 3 28.28 19.26 7.02
CA ARG A 3 29.17 19.25 8.20
C ARG A 3 29.20 17.90 8.92
N PHE A 4 28.06 17.21 9.00
CA PHE A 4 27.93 15.92 9.69
C PHE A 4 27.94 14.71 8.76
N ALA A 5 28.17 14.91 7.46
CA ALA A 5 28.19 13.82 6.49
C ALA A 5 29.17 12.68 6.86
N PRO A 6 30.39 12.93 7.36
CA PRO A 6 31.30 11.86 7.76
C PRO A 6 30.78 11.01 8.92
N LEU A 7 30.17 11.64 9.94
CA LEU A 7 29.57 10.94 11.07
C LEU A 7 28.34 10.13 10.64
N LEU A 8 27.42 10.75 9.89
CA LEU A 8 26.22 10.10 9.38
C LEU A 8 26.55 8.93 8.45
N LYS A 9 27.64 9.03 7.67
CA LYS A 9 28.15 7.91 6.85
C LYS A 9 28.64 6.75 7.73
N ARG A 10 29.44 7.02 8.76
CA ARG A 10 29.87 5.99 9.73
C ARG A 10 28.69 5.32 10.44
N ILE A 11 27.69 6.09 10.85
CA ILE A 11 26.47 5.57 11.47
C ILE A 11 25.66 4.75 10.47
N SER A 12 25.51 5.25 9.25
CA SER A 12 24.88 4.55 8.13
C SER A 12 25.54 3.18 7.93
N ASP A 13 26.85 3.11 7.82
CA ASP A 13 27.55 1.85 7.56
C ASP A 13 27.35 0.81 8.68
N ARG A 14 27.15 1.26 9.93
CA ARG A 14 26.84 0.42 11.09
C ARG A 14 25.36 0.08 11.21
N LEU A 15 24.47 0.92 10.70
CA LEU A 15 23.03 0.69 10.70
C LEU A 15 22.68 -0.39 9.66
N ASN A 16 22.60 -1.65 10.10
CA ASN A 16 22.10 -2.76 9.29
C ASN A 16 20.56 -2.74 9.22
N LEU A 17 20.00 -1.67 8.69
CA LEU A 17 18.56 -1.50 8.51
C LEU A 17 18.19 -1.44 7.03
N PRO A 18 17.07 -2.05 6.63
CA PRO A 18 16.56 -1.89 5.28
C PRO A 18 16.11 -0.44 5.04
N GLN A 19 16.30 0.03 3.80
CA GLN A 19 15.65 1.26 3.36
C GLN A 19 14.12 1.07 3.34
N PRO A 20 13.29 2.10 3.62
CA PRO A 20 13.64 3.52 3.85
C PRO A 20 13.94 3.87 5.32
N LEU A 21 13.92 2.89 6.22
CA LEU A 21 14.05 3.14 7.66
C LEU A 21 15.41 3.73 8.02
N LYS A 22 16.46 3.18 7.41
CA LYS A 22 17.83 3.67 7.54
C LYS A 22 17.93 5.17 7.21
N SER A 23 17.44 5.58 6.04
CA SER A 23 17.43 7.00 5.66
C SER A 23 16.59 7.86 6.60
N ARG A 24 15.45 7.37 7.11
CA ARG A 24 14.61 8.14 8.04
C ARG A 24 15.36 8.43 9.34
N ILE A 25 15.97 7.42 9.93
CA ILE A 25 16.77 7.57 11.16
C ILE A 25 17.95 8.52 10.92
N LEU A 26 18.65 8.37 9.79
CA LEU A 26 19.76 9.27 9.47
C LEU A 26 19.32 10.73 9.29
N LEU A 27 18.14 10.97 8.72
CA LEU A 27 17.58 12.32 8.59
C LEU A 27 17.14 12.91 9.94
N GLU A 28 16.54 12.10 10.80
CA GLU A 28 16.16 12.49 12.17
C GLU A 28 17.41 12.86 12.98
N MET A 29 18.43 11.99 12.95
CA MET A 29 19.73 12.27 13.58
C MET A 29 20.43 13.50 12.98
N ALA A 30 20.30 13.73 11.67
CA ALA A 30 20.85 14.92 11.04
C ALA A 30 20.15 16.21 11.51
N GLY A 31 18.84 16.14 11.75
CA GLY A 31 18.07 17.21 12.38
C GLY A 31 18.56 17.49 13.80
N ASP A 32 18.64 16.45 14.63
CA ASP A 32 19.10 16.55 16.03
C ASP A 32 20.54 17.11 16.13
N LEU A 33 21.44 16.68 15.23
CA LEU A 33 22.81 17.19 15.17
C LEU A 33 22.86 18.68 14.80
N GLU A 34 22.02 19.13 13.87
CA GLU A 34 21.96 20.55 13.49
C GLU A 34 21.36 21.39 14.63
N GLU A 35 20.33 20.89 15.33
CA GLU A 35 19.77 21.56 16.52
C GLU A 35 20.81 21.70 17.64
N LEU A 36 21.56 20.63 17.95
CA LEU A 36 22.64 20.67 18.94
C LEU A 36 23.76 21.62 18.53
N TYR A 37 24.14 21.61 17.25
CA TYR A 37 25.13 22.54 16.71
C TYR A 37 24.69 23.99 16.90
N MET A 38 23.46 24.33 16.50
CA MET A 38 22.93 25.69 16.65
C MET A 38 22.89 26.10 18.12
N PHE A 39 22.47 25.21 19.01
CA PHE A 39 22.51 25.43 20.45
C PHE A 39 23.91 25.75 20.98
N TYR A 40 24.95 25.03 20.54
CA TYR A 40 26.33 25.31 20.95
C TYR A 40 26.89 26.60 20.32
N LYS A 41 26.50 26.90 19.07
CA LYS A 41 26.84 28.17 18.42
C LYS A 41 26.25 29.37 19.16
N GLU A 42 25.00 29.30 19.60
CA GLU A 42 24.34 30.34 20.39
C GLU A 42 25.01 30.57 21.75
N LYS A 43 25.65 29.54 22.31
CA LYS A 43 26.49 29.65 23.52
C LYS A 43 27.87 30.27 23.27
N GLY A 44 28.17 30.69 22.05
CA GLY A 44 29.42 31.36 21.69
C GLY A 44 30.58 30.42 21.39
N LEU A 45 30.35 29.12 21.19
CA LEU A 45 31.41 28.20 20.79
C LEU A 45 31.85 28.46 19.35
N SER A 46 33.12 28.18 19.06
CA SER A 46 33.61 28.17 17.69
C SER A 46 32.88 27.09 16.87
N GLU A 47 32.90 27.21 15.53
CA GLU A 47 32.22 26.24 14.68
C GLU A 47 32.74 24.80 14.88
N GLN A 48 34.06 24.64 14.99
CA GLN A 48 34.67 23.33 15.20
C GLN A 48 34.31 22.73 16.57
N GLU A 49 34.33 23.54 17.63
CA GLU A 49 33.94 23.07 18.97
C GLU A 49 32.45 22.73 19.04
N ALA A 50 31.59 23.51 18.37
CA ALA A 50 30.15 23.24 18.32
C ALA A 50 29.85 21.92 17.58
N ILE A 51 30.54 21.66 16.45
CA ILE A 51 30.44 20.38 15.73
C ILE A 51 30.87 19.24 16.65
N GLN A 52 32.07 19.34 17.24
CA GLN A 52 32.59 18.29 18.11
C GLN A 52 31.66 18.01 19.30
N LYS A 53 31.12 19.06 19.93
CA LYS A 53 30.18 18.92 21.04
C LYS A 53 28.84 18.29 20.63
N ALA A 54 28.34 18.61 19.43
CA ALA A 54 27.15 17.97 18.90
C ALA A 54 27.39 16.48 18.63
N GLU A 55 28.55 16.13 18.03
CA GLU A 55 28.94 14.72 17.80
C GLU A 55 29.11 13.94 19.12
N GLU A 56 29.77 14.52 20.11
CA GLU A 56 29.95 13.93 21.45
C GLU A 56 28.60 13.68 22.15
N LYS A 57 27.59 14.54 21.92
CA LYS A 57 26.31 14.48 22.62
C LYS A 57 25.35 13.44 22.06
N ILE A 58 25.42 13.15 20.76
CA ILE A 58 24.56 12.18 20.07
C ILE A 58 24.86 10.71 20.45
N ASP A 59 25.92 10.44 21.22
CA ASP A 59 26.42 9.11 21.61
C ASP A 59 26.05 8.00 20.62
N ALA A 60 26.75 7.96 19.48
CA ALA A 60 26.59 6.95 18.45
C ALA A 60 27.21 5.58 18.85
N SER A 61 27.08 5.21 20.13
CA SER A 61 27.44 3.91 20.65
C SER A 61 26.55 2.81 20.05
N ASP A 62 27.06 1.56 20.01
CA ASP A 62 26.28 0.42 19.50
C ASP A 62 24.99 0.19 20.31
N GLU A 63 25.02 0.53 21.60
CA GLU A 63 23.88 0.44 22.51
C GLU A 63 22.76 1.41 22.08
N THR A 64 23.09 2.68 21.85
CA THR A 64 22.14 3.71 21.39
C THR A 64 21.54 3.31 20.04
N ILE A 65 22.36 2.86 19.09
CA ILE A 65 21.88 2.40 17.78
C ILE A 65 20.88 1.24 17.95
N ARG A 66 21.13 0.27 18.82
CA ARG A 66 20.19 -0.83 19.10
C ARG A 66 18.87 -0.34 19.69
N LEU A 67 18.92 0.57 20.66
CA LEU A 67 17.72 1.14 21.28
C LEU A 67 16.89 1.94 20.29
N LEU A 68 17.54 2.72 19.43
CA LEU A 68 16.89 3.50 18.37
C LEU A 68 16.18 2.58 17.36
N ILE A 69 16.78 1.42 17.04
CA ILE A 69 16.14 0.38 16.22
C ILE A 69 14.91 -0.20 16.93
N GLN A 70 15.00 -0.48 18.23
CA GLN A 70 13.89 -1.04 19.00
C GLN A 70 12.70 -0.08 19.10
N LEU A 71 12.96 1.21 19.32
CA LEU A 71 11.92 2.24 19.45
C LEU A 71 11.19 2.51 18.12
N ASN A 72 11.89 2.40 16.99
CA ASN A 72 11.31 2.64 15.66
C ASN A 72 10.58 1.41 15.06
N ASP A 73 10.53 0.28 15.79
CA ASP A 73 9.84 -0.95 15.38
C ASP A 73 8.41 -1.00 15.94
N THR A 74 7.53 -0.16 15.41
CA THR A 74 6.09 -0.15 15.76
C THR A 74 5.42 -1.53 15.59
N SER A 75 4.40 -1.84 16.40
CA SER A 75 3.66 -3.11 16.35
C SER A 75 3.13 -3.48 14.95
N PHE A 76 2.71 -2.48 14.17
CA PHE A 76 2.29 -2.65 12.77
C PHE A 76 3.45 -3.08 11.84
N ARG A 77 4.68 -2.66 12.14
CA ARG A 77 5.88 -3.10 11.40
C ARG A 77 6.34 -4.49 11.77
N ARG A 78 6.18 -4.96 13.01
CA ARG A 78 6.41 -6.39 13.31
C ARG A 78 5.50 -7.28 12.47
N TYR A 79 4.25 -6.86 12.28
CA TYR A 79 3.32 -7.53 11.40
C TYR A 79 3.76 -7.47 9.93
N LEU A 80 4.08 -6.28 9.41
CA LEU A 80 4.55 -6.14 8.01
C LEU A 80 5.90 -6.84 7.78
N ARG A 81 6.83 -6.83 8.73
CA ARG A 81 8.10 -7.56 8.64
C ARG A 81 7.85 -9.05 8.66
N SER A 82 6.91 -9.55 9.46
CA SER A 82 6.50 -10.96 9.40
C SER A 82 6.02 -11.31 7.99
N VAL A 83 5.02 -10.58 7.46
CA VAL A 83 4.48 -10.81 6.12
C VAL A 83 5.55 -10.66 5.02
N VAL A 84 6.36 -9.59 5.08
CA VAL A 84 7.45 -9.36 4.11
C VAL A 84 8.54 -10.41 4.25
N SER A 85 8.88 -10.88 5.46
CA SER A 85 9.88 -11.94 5.68
C SER A 85 9.44 -13.29 5.11
N TYR A 86 8.13 -13.55 5.06
CA TYR A 86 7.58 -14.69 4.33
C TYR A 86 7.78 -14.57 2.80
N PHE A 87 7.80 -13.34 2.26
CA PHE A 87 7.97 -13.10 0.81
C PHE A 87 9.41 -12.75 0.39
N SER A 88 10.25 -12.26 1.31
CA SER A 88 11.63 -11.88 1.03
C SER A 88 12.53 -13.09 1.23
N LEU A 89 13.07 -13.60 0.13
CA LEU A 89 14.08 -14.65 0.14
C LEU A 89 15.22 -14.31 1.11
N PRO A 90 15.71 -15.28 1.92
CA PRO A 90 16.84 -15.11 2.81
C PRO A 90 18.02 -14.45 2.09
N ALA A 91 18.67 -13.47 2.73
CA ALA A 91 19.78 -12.72 2.13
C ALA A 91 20.91 -13.62 1.61
N GLN A 92 21.11 -14.80 2.21
CA GLN A 92 22.07 -15.81 1.75
C GLN A 92 21.78 -16.38 0.36
N LEU A 93 20.52 -16.41 -0.08
CA LEU A 93 20.15 -16.89 -1.42
C LEU A 93 20.35 -15.81 -2.50
N ASN A 94 20.58 -14.56 -2.11
CA ASN A 94 20.55 -13.41 -3.02
C ASN A 94 21.75 -13.37 -3.99
N ASP A 95 22.90 -13.94 -3.58
CA ASP A 95 24.10 -14.01 -4.41
C ASP A 95 24.13 -15.25 -5.32
N THR A 96 23.26 -16.21 -5.07
CA THR A 96 23.17 -17.41 -5.90
C THR A 96 22.53 -17.11 -7.26
N VAL A 97 22.96 -17.83 -8.30
CA VAL A 97 22.32 -17.79 -9.63
C VAL A 97 20.82 -18.06 -9.52
N PHE A 98 20.44 -19.01 -8.65
CA PHE A 98 19.06 -19.36 -8.36
C PHE A 98 18.25 -18.17 -7.79
N GLY A 99 18.80 -17.40 -6.84
CA GLY A 99 18.16 -16.21 -6.30
C GLY A 99 17.86 -15.15 -7.36
N LYS A 100 18.77 -14.96 -8.32
CA LYS A 100 18.55 -14.04 -9.46
C LYS A 100 17.39 -14.51 -10.36
N TYR A 101 17.31 -15.80 -10.68
CA TYR A 101 16.20 -16.36 -11.45
C TYR A 101 14.87 -16.25 -10.69
N LEU A 102 14.86 -16.61 -9.41
CA LEU A 102 13.65 -16.59 -8.60
C LEU A 102 13.13 -15.16 -8.42
N ARG A 103 14.00 -14.16 -8.28
CA ARG A 103 13.62 -12.75 -8.25
C ARG A 103 13.02 -12.27 -9.58
N ARG A 104 13.58 -12.70 -10.72
CA ARG A 104 13.00 -12.41 -12.04
C ARG A 104 11.62 -13.06 -12.17
N PHE A 105 11.50 -14.32 -11.77
CA PHE A 105 10.25 -15.06 -11.76
C PHE A 105 9.19 -14.37 -10.89
N LEU A 106 9.51 -14.02 -9.64
CA LEU A 106 8.60 -13.31 -8.74
C LEU A 106 8.12 -11.98 -9.33
N LYS A 107 9.03 -11.25 -9.99
CA LYS A 107 8.70 -9.98 -10.66
C LYS A 107 7.71 -10.21 -11.81
N THR A 108 7.94 -11.25 -12.62
CA THR A 108 7.03 -11.62 -13.71
C THR A 108 5.68 -12.08 -13.18
N VAL A 109 5.66 -12.91 -12.13
CA VAL A 109 4.42 -13.36 -11.48
C VAL A 109 3.65 -12.18 -10.91
N LEU A 110 4.31 -11.25 -10.23
CA LEU A 110 3.65 -10.05 -9.69
C LEU A 110 3.06 -9.20 -10.81
N GLN A 111 3.80 -8.98 -11.90
CA GLN A 111 3.28 -8.26 -13.07
C GLN A 111 2.08 -8.99 -13.71
N LEU A 112 2.13 -10.32 -13.81
CA LEU A 112 1.01 -11.12 -14.31
C LEU A 112 -0.21 -10.99 -13.40
N ILE A 113 -0.03 -10.99 -12.08
CA ILE A 113 -1.11 -10.77 -11.11
C ILE A 113 -1.71 -9.37 -11.29
N GLU A 114 -0.91 -8.33 -11.55
CA GLU A 114 -1.40 -6.97 -11.83
C GLU A 114 -2.26 -6.93 -13.08
N TYR A 115 -1.75 -7.46 -14.20
CA TYR A 115 -2.50 -7.49 -15.47
C TYR A 115 -3.74 -8.36 -15.34
N PHE A 116 -3.63 -9.52 -14.70
CA PHE A 116 -4.75 -10.42 -14.49
C PHE A 116 -5.82 -9.79 -13.59
N GLY A 117 -5.43 -9.11 -12.52
CA GLY A 117 -6.37 -8.40 -11.64
C GLY A 117 -7.13 -7.30 -12.39
N LEU A 118 -6.45 -6.55 -13.26
CA LEU A 118 -7.10 -5.53 -14.10
C LEU A 118 -8.03 -6.16 -15.15
N ILE A 119 -7.60 -7.21 -15.83
CA ILE A 119 -8.40 -7.93 -16.82
C ILE A 119 -9.63 -8.54 -16.16
N LEU A 120 -9.46 -9.17 -15.00
CA LEU A 120 -10.55 -9.75 -14.22
C LEU A 120 -11.55 -8.67 -13.79
N LEU A 121 -11.09 -7.50 -13.37
CA LEU A 121 -11.95 -6.36 -13.03
C LEU A 121 -12.80 -5.93 -14.22
N ILE A 122 -12.17 -5.76 -15.39
CA ILE A 122 -12.86 -5.35 -16.63
C ILE A 122 -13.85 -6.43 -17.07
N ALA A 123 -13.44 -7.71 -17.04
CA ALA A 123 -14.29 -8.83 -17.39
C ALA A 123 -15.49 -8.95 -16.44
N LEU A 124 -15.28 -8.74 -15.14
CA LEU A 124 -16.35 -8.77 -14.14
C LEU A 124 -17.36 -7.65 -14.37
N ILE A 125 -16.89 -6.42 -14.66
CA ILE A 125 -17.76 -5.29 -15.04
C ILE A 125 -18.56 -5.67 -16.30
N PHE A 126 -17.91 -6.20 -17.33
CA PHE A 126 -18.53 -6.57 -18.59
C PHE A 126 -19.58 -7.68 -18.41
N ILE A 127 -19.26 -8.75 -17.70
CA ILE A 127 -20.18 -9.87 -17.43
C ILE A 127 -21.42 -9.37 -16.70
N VAL A 128 -21.26 -8.52 -15.70
CA VAL A 128 -22.41 -7.97 -14.96
C VAL A 128 -23.24 -7.06 -15.85
N SER A 129 -22.60 -6.20 -16.66
CA SER A 129 -23.30 -5.29 -17.57
C SER A 129 -24.08 -6.01 -18.68
N PHE A 130 -23.65 -7.19 -19.13
CA PHE A 130 -24.32 -7.94 -20.20
C PHE A 130 -25.29 -9.00 -19.71
N ARG A 131 -25.12 -9.51 -18.49
CA ARG A 131 -25.96 -10.60 -17.95
C ARG A 131 -27.21 -10.09 -17.24
N THR A 132 -27.24 -8.82 -16.86
CA THR A 132 -28.38 -8.24 -16.17
C THR A 132 -29.42 -7.75 -17.16
N ASP A 133 -30.63 -8.32 -17.12
CA ASP A 133 -31.81 -7.65 -17.66
C ASP A 133 -31.93 -6.30 -16.94
N TYR A 134 -31.66 -5.22 -17.67
CA TYR A 134 -31.57 -3.86 -17.11
C TYR A 134 -32.82 -3.45 -16.34
N THR A 135 -33.98 -4.04 -16.65
CA THR A 135 -35.27 -3.76 -16.03
C THR A 135 -35.43 -4.36 -14.63
N ASN A 136 -34.59 -5.32 -14.23
CA ASN A 136 -34.80 -6.14 -13.03
C ASN A 136 -33.64 -6.07 -12.02
N THR A 137 -32.70 -5.14 -12.24
CA THR A 137 -31.47 -5.00 -11.46
C THR A 137 -31.67 -4.03 -10.30
N SER A 138 -31.16 -4.40 -9.11
CA SER A 138 -31.18 -3.52 -7.93
C SER A 138 -30.52 -2.17 -8.21
N HIS A 139 -31.08 -1.09 -7.67
CA HIS A 139 -30.46 0.24 -7.73
C HIS A 139 -29.05 0.25 -7.10
N PHE A 140 -28.80 -0.59 -6.10
CA PHE A 140 -27.47 -0.70 -5.46
C PHE A 140 -26.42 -1.27 -6.41
N THR A 141 -26.79 -2.17 -7.32
CA THR A 141 -25.86 -2.73 -8.31
C THR A 141 -25.27 -1.62 -9.19
N TRP A 142 -26.07 -0.63 -9.58
CA TRP A 142 -25.61 0.51 -10.37
C TRP A 142 -24.60 1.38 -9.62
N ILE A 143 -24.83 1.61 -8.33
CA ILE A 143 -23.91 2.36 -7.49
C ILE A 143 -22.58 1.61 -7.35
N VAL A 144 -22.64 0.29 -7.10
CA VAL A 144 -21.43 -0.56 -7.04
C VAL A 144 -20.70 -0.58 -8.38
N LEU A 145 -21.41 -0.64 -9.52
CA LEU A 145 -20.81 -0.56 -10.86
C LEU A 145 -20.11 0.78 -11.10
N PHE A 146 -20.73 1.90 -10.70
CA PHE A 146 -20.11 3.22 -10.81
C PHE A 146 -18.83 3.32 -9.97
N LEU A 147 -18.86 2.84 -8.73
CA LEU A 147 -17.69 2.81 -7.86
C LEU A 147 -16.60 1.87 -8.42
N ALA A 148 -16.97 0.71 -8.98
CA ALA A 148 -16.05 -0.20 -9.65
C ALA A 148 -15.37 0.45 -10.86
N ALA A 149 -16.12 1.22 -11.66
CA ALA A 149 -15.56 1.97 -12.77
C ALA A 149 -14.58 3.06 -12.29
N ALA A 150 -14.88 3.72 -11.17
CA ALA A 150 -13.95 4.68 -10.55
C ALA A 150 -12.66 4.01 -10.05
N VAL A 151 -12.75 2.82 -9.43
CA VAL A 151 -11.58 2.00 -9.07
C VAL A 151 -10.76 1.64 -10.31
N ALA A 152 -11.41 1.20 -11.40
CA ALA A 152 -10.72 0.84 -12.63
C ALA A 152 -9.99 2.05 -13.24
N CYS A 153 -10.66 3.20 -13.35
CA CYS A 153 -10.08 4.43 -13.89
C CYS A 153 -8.88 4.91 -13.05
N THR A 154 -9.03 4.98 -11.73
CA THR A 154 -7.94 5.39 -10.82
C THR A 154 -6.76 4.42 -10.89
N SER A 155 -7.04 3.11 -10.97
CA SER A 155 -6.02 2.07 -11.14
C SER A 155 -5.26 2.21 -12.46
N VAL A 156 -5.94 2.47 -13.59
CA VAL A 156 -5.32 2.68 -14.91
C VAL A 156 -4.45 3.94 -14.92
N LEU A 157 -4.95 5.05 -14.36
CA LEU A 157 -4.17 6.28 -14.24
C LEU A 157 -2.92 6.07 -13.38
N LYS A 158 -3.04 5.29 -12.30
CA LYS A 158 -1.90 4.98 -11.43
C LYS A 158 -0.89 4.06 -12.11
N PHE A 159 -1.37 3.06 -12.83
CA PHE A 159 -0.54 2.18 -13.65
C PHE A 159 0.24 2.99 -14.71
N TYR A 160 -0.43 3.88 -15.44
CA TYR A 160 0.21 4.76 -16.42
C TYR A 160 1.34 5.60 -15.79
N LYS A 161 1.07 6.23 -14.63
CA LYS A 161 2.09 7.02 -13.93
C LYS A 161 3.28 6.17 -13.49
N LEU A 162 3.03 5.01 -12.89
CA LEU A 162 4.08 4.14 -12.33
C LEU A 162 4.93 3.44 -13.40
N TYR A 163 4.34 3.07 -14.54
CA TYR A 163 5.02 2.23 -15.54
C TYR A 163 5.43 2.97 -16.80
N ILE A 164 4.64 3.94 -17.28
CA ILE A 164 4.86 4.59 -18.57
C ILE A 164 5.55 5.94 -18.37
N LYS A 165 4.96 6.85 -17.58
CA LYS A 165 5.47 8.23 -17.46
C LYS A 165 6.84 8.29 -16.78
N LYS A 166 7.13 7.37 -15.85
CA LYS A 166 8.39 7.32 -15.07
C LYS A 166 8.74 8.68 -14.45
N ASP A 167 7.76 9.43 -13.98
CA ASP A 167 7.94 10.71 -13.31
C ASP A 167 7.90 10.46 -11.79
N HIS A 168 9.07 10.51 -11.13
CA HIS A 168 9.29 9.87 -9.82
C HIS A 168 9.23 10.84 -8.62
N THR A 169 8.50 11.95 -8.73
CA THR A 169 8.34 12.81 -7.54
C THR A 169 7.61 12.04 -6.42
N ILE A 170 8.28 11.89 -5.27
CA ILE A 170 7.82 11.05 -4.14
C ILE A 170 6.37 11.36 -3.72
N SER A 171 6.00 12.64 -3.68
CA SER A 171 4.63 13.08 -3.37
C SER A 171 3.59 12.55 -4.37
N GLN A 172 3.90 12.59 -5.67
CA GLN A 172 2.98 12.12 -6.72
C GLN A 172 2.89 10.58 -6.75
N LEU A 173 3.97 9.88 -6.39
CA LEU A 173 4.02 8.43 -6.29
C LEU A 173 3.08 7.87 -5.21
N GLN A 174 2.84 8.60 -4.12
CA GLN A 174 1.91 8.17 -3.07
C GLN A 174 0.46 8.67 -3.31
N SER A 175 0.30 9.77 -4.05
CA SER A 175 -1.03 10.34 -4.35
C SER A 175 -1.97 9.33 -5.03
N GLY A 176 -3.22 9.26 -4.56
CA GLY A 176 -4.27 8.41 -5.13
C GLY A 176 -4.24 6.92 -4.72
N LEU A 177 -3.21 6.42 -4.03
CA LEU A 177 -3.25 5.05 -3.49
C LEU A 177 -4.36 4.87 -2.45
N PRO A 178 -4.51 5.73 -1.42
CA PRO A 178 -5.57 5.58 -0.44
C PRO A 178 -6.97 5.64 -1.07
N LEU A 179 -7.12 6.36 -2.18
CA LEU A 179 -8.39 6.49 -2.90
C LEU A 179 -8.87 5.15 -3.48
N ILE A 180 -7.97 4.32 -4.01
CA ILE A 180 -8.33 2.99 -4.55
C ILE A 180 -8.91 2.11 -3.43
N LEU A 181 -8.26 2.09 -2.27
CA LEU A 181 -8.71 1.31 -1.11
C LEU A 181 -10.03 1.86 -0.55
N PHE A 182 -10.16 3.19 -0.47
CA PHE A 182 -11.38 3.86 -0.02
C PHE A 182 -12.58 3.54 -0.93
N LEU A 183 -12.41 3.64 -2.26
CA LEU A 183 -13.46 3.29 -3.23
C LEU A 183 -13.82 1.80 -3.15
N GLY A 184 -12.84 0.91 -2.99
CA GLY A 184 -13.08 -0.52 -2.76
C GLY A 184 -13.87 -0.79 -1.47
N GLY A 185 -13.56 -0.06 -0.40
CA GLY A 185 -14.31 -0.10 0.86
C GLY A 185 -15.75 0.41 0.71
N LEU A 186 -15.95 1.50 -0.04
CA LEU A 186 -17.29 2.01 -0.36
C LEU A 186 -18.10 1.02 -1.20
N CYS A 187 -17.47 0.31 -2.16
CA CYS A 187 -18.14 -0.77 -2.90
C CYS A 187 -18.67 -1.85 -1.94
N LEU A 188 -17.83 -2.31 -1.01
CA LEU A 188 -18.19 -3.34 -0.04
C LEU A 188 -19.34 -2.88 0.87
N LEU A 189 -19.23 -1.69 1.44
CA LEU A 189 -20.28 -1.12 2.30
C LEU A 189 -21.60 -0.97 1.55
N THR A 190 -21.56 -0.44 0.32
CA THR A 190 -22.76 -0.29 -0.52
C THR A 190 -23.40 -1.64 -0.83
N GLY A 191 -22.60 -2.66 -1.13
CA GLY A 191 -23.10 -4.01 -1.40
C GLY A 191 -23.71 -4.67 -0.17
N ILE A 192 -23.11 -4.52 1.01
CA ILE A 192 -23.64 -5.04 2.27
C ILE A 192 -24.96 -4.33 2.62
N THR A 193 -24.99 -3.00 2.57
CA THR A 193 -26.20 -2.22 2.85
C THR A 193 -27.32 -2.55 1.87
N GLY A 194 -26.99 -2.61 0.58
CA GLY A 194 -27.95 -3.01 -0.46
C GLY A 194 -28.48 -4.43 -0.25
N PHE A 195 -27.62 -5.38 0.13
CA PHE A 195 -28.04 -6.76 0.44
C PHE A 195 -29.11 -6.79 1.53
N PHE A 196 -28.90 -6.09 2.66
CA PHE A 196 -29.86 -6.09 3.77
C PHE A 196 -31.17 -5.38 3.42
N ILE A 197 -31.11 -4.27 2.67
CA ILE A 197 -32.29 -3.54 2.23
C ILE A 197 -33.12 -4.39 1.27
N GLU A 198 -32.49 -5.01 0.26
CA GLU A 198 -33.16 -5.89 -0.69
C GLU A 198 -33.77 -7.11 0.02
N LEU A 199 -33.04 -7.71 0.97
CA LEU A 199 -33.56 -8.82 1.77
C LEU A 199 -34.80 -8.41 2.58
N HIS A 200 -34.81 -7.20 3.14
CA HIS A 200 -35.96 -6.66 3.86
C HIS A 200 -37.17 -6.43 2.94
N ILE A 201 -36.95 -5.88 1.74
CA ILE A 201 -37.99 -5.70 0.73
C ILE A 201 -38.58 -7.05 0.31
N ILE A 202 -37.73 -8.05 0.06
CA ILE A 202 -38.14 -9.41 -0.30
C ILE A 202 -38.98 -10.05 0.81
N ALA A 203 -38.56 -9.88 2.07
CA ALA A 203 -39.32 -10.38 3.21
C ALA A 203 -40.73 -9.77 3.28
N GLY A 204 -40.86 -8.47 3.01
CA GLY A 204 -42.17 -7.80 2.91
C GLY A 204 -43.04 -8.38 1.80
N ILE A 205 -42.49 -8.54 0.59
CA ILE A 205 -43.21 -9.10 -0.57
C ILE A 205 -43.72 -10.52 -0.28
N LEU A 206 -42.90 -11.35 0.39
CA LEU A 206 -43.25 -12.73 0.75
C LEU A 206 -44.24 -12.82 1.90
N SER A 207 -44.30 -11.81 2.77
CA SER A 207 -45.30 -11.73 3.83
C SER A 207 -46.68 -11.35 3.26
N ASP A 208 -46.71 -10.44 2.28
CA ASP A 208 -47.95 -9.88 1.74
C ASP A 208 -48.59 -10.77 0.68
N ARG A 209 -47.77 -11.37 -0.19
CA ARG A 209 -48.23 -12.34 -1.16
C ARG A 209 -48.15 -13.70 -0.48
N ASN A 210 -49.22 -14.48 -0.52
CA ASN A 210 -49.23 -15.87 -0.07
C ASN A 210 -48.39 -16.74 -1.03
N VAL A 211 -47.11 -16.39 -1.21
CA VAL A 211 -46.16 -16.98 -2.16
C VAL A 211 -45.73 -18.31 -1.59
N SER A 212 -46.48 -19.34 -1.92
CA SER A 212 -46.15 -20.73 -1.58
C SER A 212 -44.98 -21.28 -2.41
N THR A 213 -44.50 -20.54 -3.41
CA THR A 213 -43.49 -21.05 -4.34
C THR A 213 -42.07 -20.72 -3.88
N TYR A 214 -41.40 -21.72 -3.28
CA TYR A 214 -39.95 -21.72 -2.99
C TYR A 214 -39.08 -21.19 -4.14
N ARG A 215 -39.51 -21.38 -5.38
CA ARG A 215 -38.84 -20.88 -6.60
C ARG A 215 -38.72 -19.35 -6.64
N GLU A 216 -39.75 -18.60 -6.24
CA GLU A 216 -39.71 -17.13 -6.27
C GLU A 216 -38.75 -16.59 -5.22
N PHE A 217 -38.75 -17.18 -4.02
CA PHE A 217 -37.77 -16.88 -2.99
C PHE A 217 -36.34 -17.09 -3.49
N LEU A 218 -36.04 -18.22 -4.14
CA LEU A 218 -34.71 -18.49 -4.67
C LEU A 218 -34.27 -17.48 -5.74
N ILE A 219 -35.18 -17.06 -6.62
CA ILE A 219 -34.88 -16.04 -7.65
C ILE A 219 -34.55 -14.71 -7.00
N LEU A 220 -35.36 -14.28 -6.03
CA LEU A 220 -35.15 -13.03 -5.30
C LEU A 220 -33.88 -13.05 -4.45
N PHE A 221 -33.64 -14.14 -3.71
CA PHE A 221 -32.45 -14.34 -2.90
C PHE A 221 -31.17 -14.37 -3.74
N ARG A 222 -31.24 -14.97 -4.94
CA ARG A 222 -30.13 -14.96 -5.89
C ARG A 222 -29.73 -13.53 -6.29
N LYS A 223 -30.68 -12.59 -6.44
CA LYS A 223 -30.33 -11.18 -6.74
C LYS A 223 -29.51 -10.54 -5.62
N CYS A 224 -29.89 -10.79 -4.36
CA CYS A 224 -29.15 -10.29 -3.21
C CYS A 224 -27.74 -10.88 -3.16
N THR A 225 -27.60 -12.19 -3.34
CA THR A 225 -26.28 -12.84 -3.29
C THR A 225 -25.39 -12.40 -4.44
N GLU A 226 -25.93 -12.16 -5.64
CA GLU A 226 -25.18 -11.59 -6.77
C GLU A 226 -24.59 -10.21 -6.42
N LEU A 227 -25.36 -9.32 -5.79
CA LEU A 227 -24.86 -8.01 -5.32
C LEU A 227 -23.74 -8.15 -4.28
N ALA A 228 -23.93 -9.03 -3.29
CA ALA A 228 -22.94 -9.27 -2.23
C ALA A 228 -21.64 -9.83 -2.82
N VAL A 229 -21.71 -10.87 -3.64
CA VAL A 229 -20.55 -11.49 -4.30
C VAL A 229 -19.82 -10.46 -5.19
N PHE A 230 -20.56 -9.65 -5.94
CA PHE A 230 -19.98 -8.64 -6.81
C PHE A 230 -19.24 -7.56 -6.01
N SER A 231 -19.87 -6.99 -4.97
CA SER A 231 -19.22 -5.98 -4.12
C SER A 231 -17.98 -6.49 -3.39
N ILE A 232 -18.02 -7.70 -2.85
CA ILE A 232 -16.86 -8.35 -2.20
C ILE A 232 -15.74 -8.57 -3.21
N SER A 233 -16.06 -9.02 -4.42
CA SER A 233 -15.08 -9.25 -5.48
C SER A 233 -14.38 -7.96 -5.89
N ILE A 234 -15.14 -6.87 -6.11
CA ILE A 234 -14.57 -5.55 -6.44
C ILE A 234 -13.68 -5.05 -5.29
N ALA A 235 -14.12 -5.17 -4.04
CA ALA A 235 -13.34 -4.75 -2.88
C ALA A 235 -12.03 -5.54 -2.77
N GLY A 236 -12.06 -6.86 -2.96
CA GLY A 236 -10.88 -7.73 -2.96
C GLY A 236 -9.89 -7.37 -4.07
N ILE A 237 -10.37 -7.14 -5.30
CA ILE A 237 -9.53 -6.69 -6.42
C ILE A 237 -8.92 -5.32 -6.12
N SER A 238 -9.71 -4.39 -5.57
CA SER A 238 -9.23 -3.05 -5.21
C SER A 238 -8.12 -3.11 -4.17
N ALA A 239 -8.27 -3.95 -3.13
CA ALA A 239 -7.26 -4.16 -2.10
C ALA A 239 -5.98 -4.78 -2.68
N LEU A 240 -6.10 -5.73 -3.61
CA LEU A 240 -4.97 -6.33 -4.31
C LEU A 240 -4.22 -5.29 -5.16
N LEU A 241 -4.93 -4.50 -5.97
CA LEU A 241 -4.33 -3.44 -6.79
C LEU A 241 -3.63 -2.39 -5.92
N TRP A 242 -4.28 -1.96 -4.84
CA TRP A 242 -3.68 -1.04 -3.86
C TRP A 242 -2.39 -1.62 -3.27
N PHE A 243 -2.41 -2.88 -2.85
CA PHE A 243 -1.25 -3.54 -2.26
C PHE A 243 -0.08 -3.58 -3.24
N VAL A 244 -0.34 -3.99 -4.48
CA VAL A 244 0.70 -4.11 -5.49
C VAL A 244 1.28 -2.74 -5.87
N PHE A 245 0.44 -1.72 -6.09
CA PHE A 245 0.94 -0.37 -6.36
C PHE A 245 1.73 0.20 -5.18
N THR A 246 1.33 -0.10 -3.94
CA THR A 246 2.06 0.31 -2.74
C THR A 246 3.45 -0.33 -2.70
N LEU A 247 3.56 -1.64 -2.91
CA LEU A 247 4.85 -2.34 -2.99
C LEU A 247 5.74 -1.74 -4.08
N LYS A 248 5.16 -1.41 -5.23
CA LYS A 248 5.89 -0.81 -6.34
C LYS A 248 6.43 0.57 -6.00
N THR A 249 5.59 1.43 -5.41
CA THR A 249 5.99 2.77 -4.95
C THR A 249 7.11 2.69 -3.92
N ILE A 250 6.99 1.83 -2.90
CA ILE A 250 8.05 1.65 -1.88
C ILE A 250 9.38 1.25 -2.52
N ARG A 251 9.35 0.33 -3.49
CA ARG A 251 10.56 -0.10 -4.19
C ARG A 251 11.20 1.02 -5.00
N ILE A 252 10.39 1.86 -5.65
CA ILE A 252 10.87 3.02 -6.39
C ILE A 252 11.56 4.00 -5.44
N GLU A 253 10.91 4.33 -4.32
CA GLU A 253 11.47 5.23 -3.30
C GLU A 253 12.78 4.72 -2.71
N GLN A 254 12.91 3.40 -2.53
CA GLN A 254 14.16 2.79 -2.05
C GLN A 254 15.31 2.96 -3.05
N LEU A 255 15.04 2.81 -4.36
CA LEU A 255 16.05 2.93 -5.42
C LEU A 255 16.54 4.38 -5.57
N GLU A 256 15.63 5.34 -5.49
CA GLU A 256 15.97 6.76 -5.57
C GLU A 256 16.82 7.20 -4.36
N LYS A 257 16.47 6.72 -3.16
CA LYS A 257 17.25 6.99 -1.95
C LYS A 257 18.65 6.39 -2.01
N THR A 258 18.83 5.20 -2.59
CA THR A 258 20.17 4.63 -2.75
C THR A 258 21.04 5.42 -3.72
N PHE A 259 20.44 6.01 -4.76
CA PHE A 259 21.14 6.85 -5.73
C PHE A 259 21.62 8.17 -5.11
N LEU A 260 20.78 8.83 -4.31
CA LEU A 260 21.12 10.09 -3.64
C LEU A 260 22.19 9.95 -2.54
N LEU A 261 22.44 8.73 -2.04
CA LEU A 261 23.44 8.47 -0.99
C LEU A 261 24.79 8.00 -1.56
N SER A 262 24.87 7.68 -2.86
CA SER A 262 26.11 7.28 -3.51
C SER A 262 26.93 8.45 -4.06
N ASP A 263 26.30 9.62 -4.22
CA ASP A 263 26.91 10.88 -4.63
C ASP A 263 27.29 11.74 -3.41
#